data_AF-A0A934D6I1-F1
#
_entry.id   AF-A0A934D6I1-F1
#
_cell.length_a   1.000
_cell.length_b   1.000
_cell.length_c   1.000
_cell.angle_alpha   90.00
_cell.angle_beta   90.00
_cell.angle_gamma   90.00
#
_symmetry.space_group_name_H-M   'P 1'
#
loop_
_entity.id
_entity.type
_entity.pdbx_description
1 polymer ?
#
loop_
_entity_poly.entity_id
_entity_poly.type
_entity_poly.pdbx_seq_one_letter_code
_entity_poly.pdbx_strand_id
1 'polypeptide(L)'
;MAPRVRFQLAVDDAGEFLVVGGESLLLGHAKNRDADLPVLADLFGEHARLEFRPETFHAPATWRVTPARELAAHGRALIVDGRAIADAHDLAHGERIEFSPQLAARISAPVPASSTFLLEFERGAECLGAQRVLLFAPGPGGLILIGRRARSHARVARLGGELRLFEDRQRLVAVSDVALRADSGELATEHRIELPPRERVALTFSRAAHGEPPFVVTLSPLA
;
A
#
# COMPACT_ATOMS: atom_id res chain seq x y z
N MET A 1 -17.37 9.89 6.57
CA MET A 1 -16.12 9.12 6.39
C MET A 1 -16.15 8.52 5.00
N ALA A 2 -15.16 8.80 4.16
CA ALA A 2 -15.02 8.11 2.88
C ALA A 2 -14.84 6.59 3.13
N PRO A 3 -15.33 5.73 2.23
CA PRO A 3 -15.13 4.29 2.34
C PRO A 3 -13.63 3.97 2.39
N ARG A 4 -13.23 3.13 3.35
CA ARG A 4 -11.85 2.65 3.44
C ARG A 4 -11.58 1.71 2.28
N VAL A 5 -10.52 2.00 1.53
CA VAL A 5 -10.05 1.14 0.45
C VAL A 5 -9.24 0.02 1.09
N ARG A 6 -9.60 -1.24 0.84
CA ARG A 6 -8.82 -2.37 1.36
C ARG A 6 -8.95 -3.59 0.45
N PHE A 7 -7.84 -4.07 -0.10
CA PHE A 7 -7.83 -5.26 -0.94
C PHE A 7 -6.42 -5.87 -1.05
N GLN A 8 -6.35 -7.12 -1.48
CA GLN A 8 -5.11 -7.82 -1.81
C GLN A 8 -4.74 -7.54 -3.27
N LEU A 9 -3.50 -7.13 -3.51
CA LEU A 9 -2.92 -6.92 -4.83
C LEU A 9 -1.77 -7.92 -5.01
N ALA A 10 -1.97 -8.89 -5.89
CA ALA A 10 -0.91 -9.81 -6.30
C ALA A 10 -0.38 -9.38 -7.67
N VAL A 11 0.94 -9.30 -7.78
CA VAL A 11 1.64 -8.88 -8.99
C VAL A 11 2.64 -9.97 -9.33
N ASP A 12 2.50 -10.61 -10.49
CA ASP A 12 3.47 -11.62 -10.94
C ASP A 12 4.91 -11.08 -10.85
N ASP A 13 5.88 -11.93 -10.52
CA ASP A 13 7.30 -11.57 -10.31
C ASP A 13 7.61 -10.50 -9.23
N ALA A 14 6.61 -9.78 -8.72
CA ALA A 14 6.76 -8.76 -7.70
C ALA A 14 6.16 -9.18 -6.37
N GLY A 15 5.28 -10.18 -6.31
CA GLY A 15 4.70 -10.75 -5.09
C GLY A 15 3.39 -10.09 -4.64
N GLU A 16 3.03 -10.29 -3.38
CA GLU A 16 1.76 -9.82 -2.80
C GLU A 16 1.92 -8.51 -2.02
N PHE A 17 0.85 -7.71 -2.05
CA PHE A 17 0.73 -6.43 -1.38
C PHE A 17 -0.67 -6.31 -0.78
N LEU A 18 -0.76 -5.79 0.44
CA LEU A 18 -2.01 -5.30 0.99
C LEU A 18 -2.17 -3.82 0.61
N VAL A 19 -3.21 -3.47 -0.14
CA VAL A 19 -3.54 -2.07 -0.41
C VAL A 19 -4.53 -1.60 0.64
N VAL A 20 -4.18 -0.54 1.38
CA VAL A 20 -5.06 0.08 2.37
C VAL A 20 -5.07 1.59 2.15
N GLY A 21 -6.25 2.19 2.02
CA GLY A 21 -6.43 3.63 1.83
C GLY A 21 -7.48 4.21 2.76
N GLY A 22 -7.28 5.46 3.14
CA GLY A 22 -8.15 6.22 4.05
C GLY A 22 -7.40 7.38 4.69
N GLU A 23 -8.12 8.32 5.31
CA GLU A 23 -7.50 9.48 5.97
C GLU A 23 -6.80 9.10 7.29
N SER A 24 -7.26 8.04 7.95
CA SER A 24 -6.72 7.56 9.22
C SER A 24 -6.83 6.05 9.31
N LEU A 25 -5.68 5.40 9.48
CA LEU A 25 -5.52 3.96 9.56
C LEU A 25 -4.92 3.58 10.92
N LEU A 26 -5.49 2.58 11.58
CA LEU A 26 -4.97 2.05 12.83
C LEU A 26 -4.10 0.81 12.59
N LEU A 27 -2.84 0.88 13.00
CA LEU A 27 -1.94 -0.28 13.13
C LEU A 27 -1.99 -0.80 14.56
N GLY A 28 -2.14 -2.12 14.69
CA GLY A 28 -2.28 -2.76 15.99
C GLY A 28 -2.16 -4.27 15.93
N HIS A 29 -2.28 -4.89 17.10
CA HIS A 29 -2.27 -6.34 17.20
C HIS A 29 -3.44 -6.96 16.43
N ALA A 30 -3.21 -8.09 15.75
CA ALA A 30 -4.22 -8.82 14.97
C ALA A 30 -5.47 -9.32 15.74
N LYS A 31 -5.52 -9.12 17.07
CA LYS A 31 -6.69 -9.45 17.91
C LYS A 31 -7.63 -8.25 18.04
N ASN A 32 -7.15 -7.04 17.76
CA ASN A 32 -7.98 -5.86 17.72
C ASN A 32 -8.76 -5.84 16.39
N ARG A 33 -10.09 -5.91 16.48
CA ARG A 33 -10.98 -5.90 15.32
C ARG A 33 -11.06 -4.54 14.64
N ASP A 34 -10.68 -3.48 15.34
CA ASP A 34 -10.70 -2.12 14.83
C ASP A 34 -9.40 -1.75 14.08
N ALA A 35 -8.40 -2.63 14.09
CA ALA A 35 -7.13 -2.41 13.40
C ALA A 35 -7.29 -2.53 11.88
N ASP A 36 -6.97 -1.45 11.16
CA ASP A 36 -6.87 -1.41 9.70
C ASP A 36 -5.64 -2.16 9.18
N LEU A 37 -4.58 -2.21 10.00
CA LEU A 37 -3.34 -2.91 9.74
C LEU A 37 -3.06 -3.87 10.91
N PRO A 38 -3.77 -5.01 10.98
CA PRO A 38 -3.59 -6.03 12.00
C PRO A 38 -2.30 -6.81 11.73
N VAL A 39 -1.37 -6.79 12.69
CA VAL A 39 -0.12 -7.56 12.63
C VAL A 39 -0.04 -8.51 13.82
N LEU A 40 0.36 -9.76 13.59
CA LEU A 40 0.59 -10.73 14.64
C LEU A 40 2.01 -10.56 15.20
N ALA A 41 2.18 -9.63 16.13
CA ALA A 41 3.45 -9.33 16.79
C ALA A 41 3.21 -8.80 18.21
N ASP A 42 4.28 -8.53 18.97
CA ASP A 42 4.20 -7.87 20.28
C ASP A 42 3.83 -6.39 20.14
N LEU A 43 2.54 -6.16 19.86
CA LEU A 43 1.90 -4.86 19.72
C LEU A 43 0.74 -4.74 20.71
N PHE A 44 0.40 -3.50 21.04
CA PHE A 44 -0.85 -3.16 21.70
C PHE A 44 -2.03 -3.29 20.73
N GLY A 45 -3.25 -3.33 21.26
CA GLY A 45 -4.46 -3.34 20.45
C GLY A 45 -4.50 -2.12 19.52
N GLU A 46 -4.29 -0.93 20.08
CA GLU A 46 -3.98 0.28 19.31
C GLU A 46 -2.50 0.62 19.49
N HIS A 47 -1.71 0.52 18.43
CA HIS A 47 -0.27 0.69 18.55
C HIS A 47 0.22 1.98 17.86
N ALA A 48 -0.21 2.22 16.63
CA ALA A 48 0.12 3.45 15.92
C ALA A 48 -1.04 3.86 15.02
N ARG A 49 -1.19 5.16 14.82
CA ARG A 49 -2.13 5.71 13.85
C ARG A 49 -1.35 6.30 12.68
N LEU A 50 -1.71 5.89 11.47
CA LEU A 50 -1.19 6.44 10.23
C LEU A 50 -2.23 7.40 9.66
N GLU A 51 -1.87 8.65 9.48
CA GLU A 51 -2.79 9.71 9.07
C GLU A 51 -2.31 10.32 7.77
N PHE A 52 -3.19 10.37 6.78
CA PHE A 52 -2.91 11.08 5.55
C PHE A 52 -3.05 12.58 5.78
N ARG A 53 -2.05 13.32 5.35
CA ARG A 53 -2.02 14.78 5.35
C ARG A 53 -2.17 15.24 3.91
N PRO A 54 -3.31 15.84 3.52
CA PRO A 54 -3.48 16.36 2.17
C PRO A 54 -2.50 17.50 1.92
N GLU A 55 -2.24 17.77 0.65
CA GLU A 55 -1.39 18.88 0.22
C GLU A 55 -1.97 20.20 0.72
N THR A 56 -1.07 21.06 1.20
CA THR A 56 -1.38 22.43 1.58
C THR A 56 -0.46 23.37 0.82
N PHE A 57 -0.75 24.67 0.85
CA PHE A 57 0.11 25.67 0.22
C PHE A 57 1.58 25.63 0.70
N HIS A 58 1.83 25.11 1.91
CA HIS A 58 3.15 25.10 2.54
C HIS A 58 3.83 23.73 2.57
N ALA A 59 3.12 22.65 2.25
CA ALA A 59 3.64 21.29 2.40
C ALA A 59 2.96 20.31 1.43
N PRO A 60 3.73 19.40 0.82
CA PRO A 60 3.18 18.35 -0.05
C PRO A 60 2.32 17.37 0.76
N ALA A 61 1.43 16.65 0.07
CA ALA A 61 0.67 15.57 0.66
C ALA A 61 1.59 14.43 1.14
N THR A 62 1.38 13.93 2.36
CA THR A 62 2.22 12.90 2.98
C THR A 62 1.45 12.04 3.97
N TRP A 63 2.11 11.01 4.50
CA TRP A 63 1.63 10.21 5.62
C TRP A 63 2.36 10.60 6.91
N ARG A 64 1.65 10.51 8.03
CA ARG A 64 2.17 10.77 9.37
C ARG A 64 1.91 9.58 10.25
N VAL A 65 2.85 9.23 11.11
CA VAL A 65 2.67 8.21 12.15
C VAL A 65 2.58 8.87 13.52
N THR A 66 1.56 8.51 14.29
CA THR A 66 1.37 8.97 15.67
C THR A 66 1.37 7.75 16.61
N PRO A 67 2.27 7.69 17.61
CA PRO A 67 2.24 6.63 18.62
C PRO A 67 0.91 6.62 19.38
N ALA A 68 0.36 5.44 19.66
CA ALA A 68 -0.78 5.33 20.56
C ALA A 68 -0.38 5.74 22.00
N ARG A 69 -1.29 6.38 22.73
CA ARG A 69 -1.05 6.82 24.12
C ARG A 69 -0.66 5.65 25.05
N GLU A 70 -1.17 4.46 24.75
CA GLU A 70 -0.91 3.25 25.52
C GLU A 70 0.58 2.84 25.51
N LEU A 71 1.33 3.13 24.44
CA LEU A 71 2.77 2.88 24.38
C LEU A 71 3.50 3.61 25.51
N ALA A 72 3.29 4.93 25.61
CA ALA A 72 3.96 5.78 26.59
C ALA A 72 3.58 5.39 28.03
N ALA A 73 2.31 5.02 28.26
CA ALA A 73 1.84 4.55 29.57
C ALA A 73 2.56 3.27 30.05
N HIS A 74 3.11 2.48 29.13
CA HIS A 74 3.88 1.26 29.42
C HIS A 74 5.39 1.43 29.20
N GLY A 75 5.89 2.67 29.10
CA GLY A 75 7.31 2.94 28.89
C GLY A 75 7.87 2.44 27.55
N ARG A 76 6.99 2.24 26.56
CA ARG A 76 7.36 1.89 25.18
C ARG A 76 7.26 3.11 24.28
N ALA A 77 7.98 3.09 23.17
CA ALA A 77 7.94 4.15 22.15
C ALA A 77 8.01 3.54 20.75
N LEU A 78 7.48 4.27 19.77
CA LEU A 78 7.85 4.04 18.38
C LEU A 78 9.24 4.62 18.14
N ILE A 79 10.06 3.92 17.38
CA ILE A 79 11.41 4.37 17.02
C ILE A 79 11.43 4.61 15.52
N VAL A 80 11.82 5.81 15.08
CA VAL A 80 12.04 6.13 13.67
C VAL A 80 13.52 6.43 13.47
N ASP A 81 14.19 5.66 12.62
CA ASP A 81 15.64 5.74 12.35
C ASP A 81 16.48 5.82 13.64
N GLY A 82 16.15 4.98 14.61
CA GLY A 82 16.86 4.89 15.90
C GLY A 82 16.45 5.95 16.94
N ARG A 83 15.55 6.88 16.59
CA ARG A 83 15.04 7.90 17.50
C ARG A 83 13.64 7.58 18.00
N ALA A 84 13.45 7.52 19.32
CA ALA A 84 12.12 7.45 19.91
C ALA A 84 11.31 8.72 19.60
N ILE A 85 10.08 8.54 19.13
CA ILE A 85 9.11 9.61 18.90
C ILE A 85 8.01 9.55 19.97
N ALA A 86 7.66 10.71 20.54
CA ALA A 86 6.59 10.84 21.53
C ALA A 86 5.29 11.38 20.90
N ASP A 87 5.43 12.18 19.85
CA ASP A 87 4.36 12.82 19.11
C ASP A 87 4.36 12.33 17.65
N ALA A 88 3.53 12.98 16.84
CA ALA A 88 3.39 12.63 15.45
C ALA A 88 4.66 12.95 14.62
N HIS A 89 4.97 12.07 13.68
CA HIS A 89 6.14 12.16 12.78
C HIS A 89 5.69 12.02 11.33
N ASP A 90 6.08 12.97 10.47
CA ASP A 90 5.81 12.89 9.03
C ASP A 90 6.78 11.88 8.40
N LEU A 91 6.23 10.87 7.73
CA LEU A 91 7.00 9.78 7.14
C LEU A 91 7.78 10.27 5.91
N ALA A 92 8.99 9.77 5.75
CA ALA A 92 9.83 10.01 4.59
C ALA A 92 10.34 8.72 3.93
N HIS A 93 10.69 8.80 2.65
CA HIS A 93 11.30 7.70 1.93
C HIS A 93 12.63 7.28 2.57
N GLY A 94 12.82 5.97 2.77
CA GLY A 94 14.04 5.38 3.28
C GLY A 94 14.04 5.20 4.80
N GLU A 95 13.12 5.86 5.52
CA GLU A 95 13.01 5.72 6.96
C GLU A 95 12.62 4.29 7.36
N ARG A 96 13.09 3.90 8.54
CA ARG A 96 12.73 2.65 9.20
C ARG A 96 11.99 2.94 10.51
N ILE A 97 10.82 2.33 10.66
CA ILE A 97 9.99 2.43 11.86
C ILE A 97 10.10 1.11 12.63
N GLU A 98 10.46 1.16 13.90
CA GLU A 98 10.36 0.04 14.84
C GLU A 98 9.14 0.23 15.73
N PHE A 99 8.25 -0.75 15.67
CA PHE A 99 7.03 -0.83 16.49
C PHE A 99 7.30 -1.65 17.76
N SER A 100 8.18 -2.65 17.65
CA SER A 100 8.68 -3.46 18.76
C SER A 100 10.08 -3.99 18.41
N PRO A 101 10.82 -4.59 19.37
CA PRO A 101 12.12 -5.19 19.08
C PRO A 101 12.09 -6.30 18.00
N GLN A 102 10.92 -6.87 17.73
CA GLN A 102 10.70 -7.93 16.74
C GLN A 102 9.95 -7.44 15.48
N LEU A 103 9.36 -6.24 15.49
CA LEU A 103 8.61 -5.71 14.35
C LEU A 103 9.13 -4.34 13.93
N ALA A 104 9.60 -4.27 12.69
CA ALA A 104 9.95 -3.03 12.03
C ALA A 104 9.46 -3.03 10.58
N ALA A 105 9.35 -1.85 9.99
CA ALA A 105 9.04 -1.68 8.57
C ALA A 105 9.93 -0.60 7.96
N ARG A 106 10.28 -0.74 6.68
CA ARG A 106 10.89 0.32 5.87
C ARG A 106 9.85 1.04 5.06
N ILE A 107 10.04 2.35 4.94
CA ILE A 107 9.18 3.23 4.17
C ILE A 107 9.80 3.47 2.80
N SER A 108 9.00 3.25 1.74
CA SER A 108 9.39 3.58 0.38
C SER A 108 8.34 4.44 -0.30
N ALA A 109 8.74 5.58 -0.87
CA ALA A 109 7.90 6.44 -1.68
C ALA A 109 8.57 6.64 -3.06
N PRO A 110 8.59 5.59 -3.90
CA PRO A 110 9.44 5.55 -5.09
C PRO A 110 8.95 6.46 -6.23
N VAL A 111 7.69 6.91 -6.19
CA VAL A 111 7.06 7.74 -7.22
C VAL A 111 6.89 9.18 -6.70
N PRO A 112 7.67 10.16 -7.18
CA PRO A 112 7.61 11.54 -6.67
C PRO A 112 6.25 12.23 -6.83
N ALA A 113 5.47 11.83 -7.84
CA ALA A 113 4.13 12.38 -8.11
C ALA A 113 3.01 11.66 -7.33
N SER A 114 3.35 10.72 -6.44
CA SER A 114 2.38 10.01 -5.62
C SER A 114 2.67 10.20 -4.15
N SER A 115 1.61 10.30 -3.37
CA SER A 115 1.67 10.23 -1.91
C SER A 115 1.37 8.83 -1.38
N THR A 116 1.32 7.82 -2.25
CA THR A 116 1.20 6.41 -1.86
C THR A 116 2.56 5.92 -1.35
N PHE A 117 2.57 5.36 -0.14
CA PHE A 117 3.78 4.85 0.49
C PHE A 117 3.73 3.33 0.55
N LEU A 118 4.88 2.69 0.38
CA LEU A 118 5.07 1.27 0.63
C LEU A 118 5.70 1.09 2.03
N LEU A 119 5.00 0.39 2.92
CA LEU A 119 5.55 -0.19 4.14
C LEU A 119 5.98 -1.63 3.83
N GLU A 120 7.26 -1.92 3.97
CA GLU A 120 7.80 -3.27 3.85
C GLU A 120 8.22 -3.77 5.23
N PHE A 121 7.47 -4.73 5.77
CA PHE A 121 7.78 -5.33 7.06
C PHE A 121 9.05 -6.17 7.00
N GLU A 122 9.91 -6.01 8.00
CA GLU A 122 11.14 -6.78 8.12
C GLU A 122 10.89 -8.13 8.82
N ARG A 123 11.84 -9.06 8.69
CA ARG A 123 11.87 -10.33 9.43
C ARG A 123 10.63 -11.22 9.24
N GLY A 124 9.98 -11.13 8.09
CA GLY A 124 8.84 -11.98 7.72
C GLY A 124 7.55 -11.68 8.48
N ALA A 125 7.44 -10.51 9.10
CA ALA A 125 6.16 -10.08 9.64
C ALA A 125 5.19 -9.75 8.49
N GLU A 126 3.91 -10.07 8.71
CA GLU A 126 2.87 -9.92 7.70
C GLU A 126 1.64 -9.23 8.27
N CYS A 127 0.96 -8.47 7.42
CA CYS A 127 -0.35 -7.89 7.68
C CYS A 127 -1.35 -8.50 6.71
N LEU A 128 -2.29 -9.30 7.23
CA LEU A 128 -3.26 -10.05 6.43
C LEU A 128 -2.64 -10.88 5.29
N GLY A 129 -1.53 -11.58 5.58
CA GLY A 129 -0.81 -12.41 4.61
C GLY A 129 0.12 -11.67 3.66
N ALA A 130 0.24 -10.33 3.78
CA ALA A 130 1.16 -9.56 2.98
C ALA A 130 2.28 -8.93 3.84
N GLN A 131 3.54 -9.16 3.46
CA GLN A 131 4.70 -8.49 4.06
C GLN A 131 4.80 -7.01 3.65
N ARG A 132 4.13 -6.63 2.56
CA ARG A 132 4.18 -5.29 1.98
C ARG A 132 2.80 -4.66 1.98
N VAL A 133 2.72 -3.43 2.47
CA VAL A 133 1.49 -2.66 2.56
C VAL A 133 1.65 -1.39 1.74
N LEU A 134 0.75 -1.17 0.79
CA LEU A 134 0.62 0.10 0.07
C LEU A 134 -0.39 0.98 0.83
N LEU A 135 0.12 2.02 1.49
CA LEU A 135 -0.68 3.10 2.08
C LEU A 135 -1.18 4.00 0.94
N PHE A 136 -2.31 3.60 0.37
CA PHE A 136 -2.90 4.26 -0.80
C PHE A 136 -3.47 5.62 -0.39
N ALA A 137 -2.85 6.68 -0.91
CA ALA A 137 -3.28 8.05 -0.61
C ALA A 137 -4.68 8.32 -1.17
N PRO A 138 -5.61 8.90 -0.40
CA PRO A 138 -6.90 9.30 -0.91
C PRO A 138 -6.77 10.51 -1.86
N GLY A 139 -7.66 10.55 -2.87
CA GLY A 139 -7.76 11.69 -3.79
C GLY A 139 -6.65 11.76 -4.85
N PRO A 140 -6.37 12.95 -5.43
CA PRO A 140 -5.54 13.09 -6.64
C PRO A 140 -4.09 12.61 -6.54
N GLY A 141 -3.54 12.48 -5.32
CA GLY A 141 -2.18 11.95 -5.08
C GLY A 141 -2.10 10.42 -4.97
N GLY A 142 -3.25 9.73 -4.97
CA GLY A 142 -3.36 8.28 -4.91
C GLY A 142 -2.96 7.62 -6.22
N LEU A 143 -1.78 7.01 -6.26
CA LEU A 143 -1.26 6.34 -7.44
C LEU A 143 -0.38 5.15 -7.03
N ILE A 144 -0.74 3.96 -7.49
CA ILE A 144 0.16 2.80 -7.46
C ILE A 144 0.74 2.64 -8.87
N LEU A 145 2.06 2.48 -8.95
CA LEU A 145 2.77 2.30 -10.21
C LEU A 145 3.44 0.94 -10.20
N ILE A 146 3.09 0.12 -11.19
CA ILE A 146 3.66 -1.20 -11.43
C ILE A 146 4.44 -1.11 -12.73
N GLY A 147 5.73 -1.42 -12.70
CA GLY A 147 6.63 -1.11 -13.82
C GLY A 147 8.02 -1.68 -13.66
N ARG A 148 8.84 -1.55 -14.71
CA ARG A 148 10.24 -2.05 -14.71
C ARG A 148 11.21 -1.15 -13.94
N ARG A 149 10.86 0.13 -13.84
CA ARG A 149 11.72 1.19 -13.32
C ARG A 149 11.86 1.07 -11.81
N ALA A 150 13.02 1.46 -11.28
CA ALA A 150 13.26 1.52 -9.84
C ALA A 150 12.30 2.47 -9.10
N ARG A 151 11.70 3.42 -9.83
CA ARG A 151 10.69 4.36 -9.33
C ARG A 151 9.26 3.79 -9.39
N SER A 152 9.09 2.47 -9.26
CA SER A 152 7.76 1.83 -9.23
C SER A 152 7.49 1.33 -7.83
N HIS A 153 6.22 1.34 -7.41
CA HIS A 153 5.79 0.76 -6.14
C HIS A 153 5.96 -0.77 -6.15
N ALA A 154 5.61 -1.40 -7.27
CA ALA A 154 5.91 -2.80 -7.54
C ALA A 154 6.80 -2.89 -8.78
N ARG A 155 8.03 -3.38 -8.58
CA ARG A 155 9.00 -3.50 -9.66
C ARG A 155 8.90 -4.87 -10.33
N VAL A 156 8.68 -4.87 -11.64
CA VAL A 156 8.57 -6.07 -12.45
C VAL A 156 9.54 -5.95 -13.62
N ALA A 157 10.64 -6.71 -13.59
CA ALA A 157 11.70 -6.56 -14.58
C ALA A 157 11.25 -6.84 -16.03
N ARG A 158 10.32 -7.79 -16.19
CA ARG A 158 9.83 -8.31 -17.47
C ARG A 158 8.56 -7.64 -18.00
N LEU A 159 8.03 -6.63 -17.29
CA LEU A 159 6.76 -6.02 -17.70
C LEU A 159 6.91 -5.31 -19.06
N GLY A 160 6.05 -5.63 -20.03
CA GLY A 160 6.08 -5.03 -21.37
C GLY A 160 5.69 -3.54 -21.43
N GLY A 161 5.22 -2.98 -20.31
CA GLY A 161 4.73 -1.61 -20.18
C GLY A 161 4.72 -1.14 -18.72
N GLU A 162 3.90 -0.15 -18.41
CA GLU A 162 3.61 0.31 -17.06
C GLU A 162 2.11 0.24 -16.79
N LEU A 163 1.75 -0.05 -15.54
CA LEU A 163 0.37 -0.02 -15.07
C LEU A 163 0.25 0.98 -13.92
N ARG A 164 -0.67 1.91 -14.11
CA ARG A 164 -1.05 2.94 -13.15
C ARG A 164 -2.41 2.58 -12.58
N LEU A 165 -2.49 2.49 -11.25
CA LEU A 165 -3.75 2.30 -10.53
C LEU A 165 -4.00 3.57 -9.71
N PHE A 166 -5.14 4.22 -9.93
CA PHE A 166 -5.55 5.41 -9.17
C PHE A 166 -7.06 5.41 -8.95
N GLU A 167 -7.53 6.21 -8.00
CA GLU A 167 -8.95 6.31 -7.71
C GLU A 167 -9.62 7.41 -8.54
N ASP A 168 -10.77 7.09 -9.15
CA ASP A 168 -11.70 8.06 -9.70
C ASP A 168 -13.14 7.67 -9.33
N ARG A 169 -13.86 8.55 -8.63
CA ARG A 169 -15.28 8.37 -8.26
C ARG A 169 -15.60 6.97 -7.69
N GLN A 170 -14.86 6.54 -6.65
CA GLN A 170 -15.02 5.22 -6.00
C GLN A 170 -14.72 4.01 -6.91
N ARG A 171 -13.98 4.23 -7.99
CA ARG A 171 -13.45 3.16 -8.84
C ARG A 171 -11.95 3.22 -8.85
N LEU A 172 -11.33 2.05 -8.87
CA LEU A 172 -9.93 1.95 -9.22
C LEU A 172 -9.82 1.92 -10.73
N VAL A 173 -9.16 2.93 -11.29
CA VAL A 173 -8.86 3.02 -12.72
C VAL A 173 -7.47 2.43 -12.95
N ALA A 174 -7.43 1.38 -13.74
CA ALA A 174 -6.22 0.71 -14.18
C ALA A 174 -5.88 1.17 -15.60
N VAL A 175 -4.81 1.96 -15.75
CA VAL A 175 -4.36 2.48 -17.05
C VAL A 175 -2.99 1.93 -17.38
N SER A 176 -2.85 1.37 -18.58
CA SER A 176 -1.57 0.91 -19.13
C SER A 176 -1.30 1.49 -20.52
N ASP A 177 -0.02 1.61 -20.85
CA ASP A 177 0.46 1.95 -22.19
C ASP A 177 0.36 0.78 -23.19
N VAL A 178 0.11 -0.42 -22.69
CA VAL A 178 -0.21 -1.61 -23.49
C VAL A 178 -1.62 -2.10 -23.18
N ALA A 179 -2.22 -2.84 -24.10
CA ALA A 179 -3.55 -3.38 -23.87
C ALA A 179 -3.53 -4.41 -22.73
N LEU A 180 -4.52 -4.31 -21.86
CA LEU A 180 -4.79 -5.23 -20.77
C LEU A 180 -6.05 -6.00 -21.11
N ARG A 181 -6.07 -7.28 -20.79
CA ARG A 181 -7.25 -8.13 -20.83
C ARG A 181 -7.77 -8.31 -19.40
N ALA A 182 -8.99 -7.87 -19.13
CA ALA A 182 -9.69 -8.21 -17.89
C ALA A 182 -10.38 -9.59 -18.01
N ASP A 183 -10.93 -10.11 -16.92
CA ASP A 183 -11.66 -11.38 -16.90
C ASP A 183 -12.85 -11.44 -17.88
N SER A 184 -13.42 -10.29 -18.24
CA SER A 184 -14.44 -10.16 -19.29
C SER A 184 -13.95 -10.57 -20.69
N GLY A 185 -12.63 -10.68 -20.87
CA GLY A 185 -11.97 -10.95 -22.15
C GLY A 185 -11.75 -9.70 -23.02
N GLU A 186 -12.26 -8.54 -22.61
CA GLU A 186 -12.08 -7.27 -23.32
C GLU A 186 -10.64 -6.78 -23.24
N LEU A 187 -10.08 -6.41 -24.40
CA LEU A 187 -8.78 -5.78 -24.50
C LEU A 187 -8.94 -4.26 -24.50
N ALA A 188 -8.42 -3.60 -23.46
CA ALA A 188 -8.45 -2.16 -23.33
C ALA A 188 -7.18 -1.66 -22.62
N THR A 189 -6.79 -0.41 -22.88
CA THR A 189 -5.71 0.27 -22.16
C THR A 189 -6.17 0.87 -20.83
N GLU A 190 -7.49 0.92 -20.60
CA GLU A 190 -8.11 1.41 -19.39
C GLU A 190 -9.18 0.41 -18.93
N HIS A 191 -9.15 0.03 -17.65
CA HIS A 191 -10.18 -0.75 -16.98
C HIS A 191 -10.64 -0.01 -15.73
N ARG A 192 -11.94 -0.09 -15.41
CA ARG A 192 -12.53 0.54 -14.22
C ARG A 192 -13.11 -0.53 -13.32
N ILE A 193 -12.54 -0.66 -12.13
CA ILE A 193 -12.87 -1.69 -11.16
C ILE A 193 -13.58 -1.01 -9.98
N GLU A 194 -14.62 -1.64 -9.44
CA GLU A 194 -15.29 -1.12 -8.24
C GLU A 194 -14.32 -1.12 -7.04
N LEU A 195 -14.41 -0.11 -6.17
CA LEU A 195 -13.56 0.03 -4.99
C LEU A 195 -14.40 0.06 -3.69
N PRO A 196 -14.14 -0.82 -2.71
CA PRO A 196 -13.25 -1.99 -2.81
C PRO A 196 -13.75 -3.02 -3.84
N PRO A 197 -12.86 -3.82 -4.44
CA PRO A 197 -13.29 -4.89 -5.35
C PRO A 197 -14.20 -5.87 -4.59
N ARG A 198 -15.34 -6.23 -5.19
CA ARG A 198 -16.29 -7.20 -4.62
C ARG A 198 -15.96 -8.65 -4.98
N GLU A 199 -15.25 -8.82 -6.09
CA GLU A 199 -14.81 -10.09 -6.62
C GLU A 199 -13.36 -9.98 -7.05
N ARG A 200 -12.73 -11.13 -7.28
CA ARG A 200 -11.39 -11.18 -7.83
C ARG A 200 -11.41 -10.62 -9.25
N VAL A 201 -10.48 -9.71 -9.55
CA VAL A 201 -10.26 -9.18 -10.90
C VAL A 201 -8.81 -9.44 -11.31
N ALA A 202 -8.61 -10.15 -12.42
CA ALA A 202 -7.31 -10.33 -13.03
C ALA A 202 -7.15 -9.44 -14.27
N LEU A 203 -6.03 -8.70 -14.31
CA LEU A 203 -5.61 -7.89 -15.45
C LEU A 203 -4.39 -8.55 -16.07
N THR A 204 -4.54 -9.05 -17.29
CA THR A 204 -3.49 -9.75 -18.03
C THR A 204 -2.91 -8.85 -19.11
N PHE A 205 -1.60 -8.68 -19.16
CA PHE A 205 -0.95 -7.84 -20.16
C PHE A 205 -0.90 -8.57 -21.51
N SER A 206 -1.38 -7.93 -22.57
CA SER A 206 -1.51 -8.58 -23.89
C SER A 206 -0.20 -8.80 -24.62
N ARG A 207 0.91 -8.22 -24.15
CA ARG A 207 2.21 -8.21 -24.81
C ARG A 207 3.29 -8.77 -23.87
N ALA A 208 3.34 -10.09 -23.74
CA ALA A 208 4.56 -10.76 -23.28
C ALA A 208 5.57 -10.77 -24.44
N ALA A 209 6.88 -10.81 -24.18
CA ALA A 209 7.83 -11.06 -25.27
C ALA A 209 7.50 -12.43 -25.91
N HIS A 210 7.78 -12.61 -27.20
CA HIS A 210 7.35 -13.80 -27.93
C HIS A 210 7.85 -15.08 -27.22
N GLY A 211 6.94 -15.93 -26.75
CA GLY A 211 7.26 -17.16 -26.00
C GLY A 211 7.32 -17.04 -24.48
N GLU A 212 7.08 -15.86 -23.90
CA GLU A 212 6.98 -15.67 -22.45
C GLU A 212 5.55 -15.88 -21.94
N PRO A 213 5.37 -16.38 -20.70
CA PRO A 213 4.06 -16.48 -20.08
C PRO A 213 3.44 -15.08 -19.92
N PRO A 214 2.09 -14.97 -19.97
CA PRO A 214 1.42 -13.71 -19.74
C PRO A 214 1.69 -13.23 -18.31
N PHE A 215 1.83 -11.92 -18.17
CA PHE A 215 1.96 -11.27 -16.88
C PHE A 215 0.59 -10.85 -16.35
N VAL A 216 0.30 -11.19 -15.10
CA VAL A 216 -1.00 -10.96 -14.46
C VAL A 216 -0.86 -10.08 -13.22
N VAL A 217 -1.80 -9.15 -13.07
CA VAL A 217 -2.06 -8.42 -11.83
C VAL A 217 -3.44 -8.81 -11.33
N THR A 218 -3.53 -9.30 -10.11
CA THR A 218 -4.79 -9.70 -9.50
C THR A 218 -5.15 -8.76 -8.35
N LEU A 219 -6.39 -8.31 -8.33
CA LEU A 219 -7.01 -7.60 -7.22
C LEU A 219 -8.03 -8.53 -6.59
N SER A 220 -7.96 -8.74 -5.27
CA SER A 220 -8.89 -9.62 -4.56
C SER A 220 -9.52 -8.92 -3.35
N PRO A 221 -10.83 -9.09 -3.10
CA PRO A 221 -11.44 -8.66 -1.85
C PRO A 221 -10.72 -9.30 -0.66
N LEU A 222 -10.69 -8.58 0.45
CA LEU A 222 -10.33 -9.18 1.74
C LEU A 222 -11.60 -9.81 2.32
N ALA A 223 -11.49 -11.08 2.72
CA ALA A 223 -12.56 -11.83 3.35
C ALA A 223 -12.91 -11.30 4.75
#